data_AF-A0A8H7CCV4-F1
#
_entry.id   AF-A0A8H7CCV4-F1
#
_cell.length_a   1.000
_cell.length_b   1.000
_cell.length_c   1.000
_cell.angle_alpha   90.00
_cell.angle_beta   90.00
_cell.angle_gamma   90.00
#
_symmetry.space_group_name_H-M   'P 1'
#
loop_
_entity.id
_entity.type
_entity.pdbx_description
1 polymer ?
#
loop_
_entity_poly.entity_id
_entity_poly.type
_entity_poly.pdbx_seq_one_letter_code
_entity_poly.pdbx_strand_id
1 'polypeptide(L)'
;MAAAQFPSPSIGDLPPLPQIQGDDLRKRVFTHRSFHGRPAQTFEDPLGDISPDNEKLEHLGDSVLNLAVTTLLEEMYPGLKVGPASKVRARIVENAHLAQLSVKYALPEGLHVHTTQAMALRNTPSIAADLFEAYIGGVYTEQGFAVVQAWLQALLRPHAAAAYDHIRAQHGLSPAGSAPSTPQGLGPTDGGHLAFFNQQLQVAHRHVEWRDLDIVDWVPSGMRDWAEKRATRARY
;
A
#
# COMPACT_ATOMS: atom_id res chain seq x y z
N MET A 1 -3.24 0.55 20.44
CA MET A 1 -2.09 0.83 19.55
C MET A 1 -2.54 1.84 18.52
N ALA A 2 -1.90 3.01 18.43
CA ALA A 2 -2.26 4.01 17.43
C ALA A 2 -1.93 3.48 16.03
N ALA A 3 -2.86 3.60 15.09
CA ALA A 3 -2.55 3.35 13.68
C ALA A 3 -1.44 4.33 13.27
N ALA A 4 -0.36 3.82 12.67
CA ALA A 4 0.61 4.73 12.05
C ALA A 4 -0.12 5.53 10.99
N GLN A 5 -0.16 6.84 11.16
CA GLN A 5 -0.76 7.75 10.20
C GLN A 5 0.04 7.67 8.91
N PHE A 6 -0.66 7.46 7.79
CA PHE A 6 -0.05 7.70 6.49
C PHE A 6 0.53 9.13 6.48
N PRO A 7 1.68 9.34 5.81
CA PRO A 7 2.12 10.70 5.55
C PRO A 7 0.93 11.43 4.93
N SER A 8 0.53 12.54 5.53
CA SER A 8 -0.55 13.34 4.97
C SER A 8 0.09 14.22 3.89
N PRO A 9 -0.04 13.89 2.58
CA PRO A 9 0.40 14.81 1.54
C PRO A 9 -0.27 16.16 1.73
N SER A 10 0.49 17.23 1.57
CA SER A 10 -0.08 18.58 1.48
C SER A 10 -0.80 18.72 0.14
N ILE A 11 -1.74 19.66 0.02
CA ILE A 11 -2.57 19.85 -1.19
C ILE A 11 -1.70 20.10 -2.45
N GLY A 12 -0.48 20.62 -2.29
CA GLY A 12 0.47 20.86 -3.39
C GLY A 12 1.32 19.66 -3.83
N ASP A 13 1.27 18.54 -3.11
CA ASP A 13 2.10 17.35 -3.38
C ASP A 13 1.36 16.26 -4.16
N LEU A 14 0.06 16.44 -4.43
CA LEU A 14 -0.74 15.43 -5.13
C LEU A 14 -0.43 15.47 -6.63
N PRO A 15 -0.21 14.32 -7.28
CA PRO A 15 -0.17 14.27 -8.73
C PRO A 15 -1.50 14.75 -9.32
N PRO A 16 -1.48 15.32 -10.54
CA PRO A 16 -2.71 15.78 -11.18
C PRO A 16 -3.70 14.64 -11.35
N LEU A 17 -4.97 14.92 -11.04
CA LEU A 17 -6.06 13.96 -11.18
C LEU A 17 -6.38 13.73 -12.67
N PRO A 18 -6.34 12.48 -13.18
CA PRO A 18 -6.65 12.18 -14.58
C PRO A 18 -8.09 12.57 -14.92
N GLN A 19 -8.27 13.42 -15.93
CA GLN A 19 -9.59 13.96 -16.28
C GLN A 19 -10.41 12.97 -17.10
N ILE A 20 -11.62 12.63 -16.64
CA ILE A 20 -12.61 11.84 -17.39
C ILE A 20 -13.37 12.77 -18.34
N GLN A 21 -13.22 12.56 -19.65
CA GLN A 21 -13.76 13.45 -20.68
C GLN A 21 -15.24 13.16 -21.00
N GLY A 22 -15.65 11.89 -20.97
CA GLY A 22 -17.02 11.49 -21.27
C GLY A 22 -18.00 11.94 -20.21
N ASP A 23 -18.92 12.83 -20.56
CA ASP A 23 -19.91 13.42 -19.63
C ASP A 23 -20.77 12.36 -18.92
N ASP A 24 -21.24 11.34 -19.66
CA ASP A 24 -22.06 10.26 -19.09
C ASP A 24 -21.27 9.41 -18.10
N LEU A 25 -20.03 9.06 -18.44
CA LEU A 25 -19.16 8.27 -17.57
C LEU A 25 -18.80 9.08 -16.32
N ARG A 26 -18.42 10.35 -16.48
CA ARG A 26 -18.12 11.26 -15.37
C ARG A 26 -19.34 11.40 -14.46
N LYS A 27 -20.52 11.64 -15.02
CA LYS A 27 -21.76 11.72 -14.24
C LYS A 27 -21.99 10.44 -13.45
N ARG A 28 -21.79 9.28 -14.08
CA ARG A 28 -21.98 7.97 -13.44
C ARG A 28 -20.99 7.72 -12.31
N VAL A 29 -19.70 8.04 -12.48
CA VAL A 29 -18.67 7.97 -11.42
C VAL A 29 -19.11 8.72 -10.15
N PHE A 30 -19.69 9.90 -10.32
CA PHE A 30 -20.14 10.75 -9.23
C PHE A 30 -21.59 10.49 -8.79
N THR A 31 -22.27 9.44 -9.26
CA THR A 31 -23.66 9.15 -8.88
C THR A 31 -23.72 7.99 -7.89
N HIS A 32 -24.01 8.28 -6.63
CA HIS A 32 -24.23 7.26 -5.62
C HIS A 32 -25.61 6.60 -5.81
N ARG A 33 -25.72 5.31 -5.48
CA ARG A 33 -26.95 4.51 -5.60
C ARG A 33 -28.20 5.15 -4.96
N SER A 34 -28.03 5.93 -3.89
CA SER A 34 -29.16 6.60 -3.21
C SER A 34 -29.82 7.65 -4.07
N PHE A 35 -29.14 8.20 -5.08
CA PHE A 35 -29.69 9.22 -5.97
C PHE A 35 -30.93 8.72 -6.73
N HIS A 36 -30.91 7.46 -7.17
CA HIS A 36 -32.04 6.83 -7.85
C HIS A 36 -32.93 5.99 -6.93
N GLY A 37 -32.46 5.65 -5.72
CA GLY A 37 -33.26 4.93 -4.71
C GLY A 37 -33.65 3.51 -5.13
N ARG A 38 -32.80 2.83 -5.92
CA ARG A 38 -33.09 1.50 -6.46
C ARG A 38 -33.04 0.39 -5.41
N PRO A 39 -33.85 -0.68 -5.55
CA PRO A 39 -33.82 -1.82 -4.64
C PRO A 39 -32.44 -2.47 -4.60
N ALA A 40 -31.92 -2.71 -3.39
CA ALA A 40 -30.58 -3.30 -3.21
C ALA A 40 -30.53 -4.83 -3.32
N GLN A 41 -31.69 -5.49 -3.28
CA GLN A 41 -31.80 -6.95 -3.14
C GLN A 41 -32.13 -7.64 -4.46
N THR A 42 -32.14 -6.92 -5.58
CA THR A 42 -32.28 -7.51 -6.90
C THR A 42 -30.95 -8.13 -7.33
N PHE A 43 -30.99 -9.35 -7.85
CA PHE A 43 -29.79 -10.06 -8.31
C PHE A 43 -29.19 -9.42 -9.58
N GLU A 44 -30.04 -9.03 -10.52
CA GLU A 44 -29.66 -8.42 -11.79
C GLU A 44 -30.54 -7.22 -12.11
N ASP A 45 -29.93 -6.18 -12.70
CA ASP A 45 -30.68 -5.12 -13.36
C ASP A 45 -31.23 -5.64 -14.70
N PRO A 46 -32.45 -5.23 -15.11
CA PRO A 46 -32.93 -5.48 -16.47
C PRO A 46 -31.99 -4.87 -17.52
N LEU A 47 -31.72 -5.58 -18.63
CA LEU A 47 -30.77 -5.13 -19.68
C LEU A 47 -31.09 -3.76 -20.29
N GLY A 48 -32.35 -3.32 -20.26
CA GLY A 48 -32.77 -2.00 -20.72
C GLY A 48 -32.82 -0.92 -19.63
N ASP A 49 -32.52 -1.28 -18.39
CA ASP A 49 -32.63 -0.41 -17.23
C ASP A 49 -31.50 -0.67 -16.21
N ILE A 50 -30.26 -0.69 -16.69
CA ILE A 50 -29.07 -0.88 -15.85
C ILE A 50 -28.89 0.29 -14.89
N SER A 51 -28.49 0.03 -13.64
CA SER A 51 -28.30 1.11 -12.65
C SER A 51 -27.26 2.13 -13.13
N PRO A 52 -27.65 3.42 -13.25
CA PRO A 52 -26.77 4.50 -13.68
C PRO A 52 -25.97 5.10 -12.51
N ASP A 53 -25.63 4.28 -11.51
CA ASP A 53 -24.79 4.64 -10.38
C ASP A 53 -23.34 4.14 -10.55
N ASN A 54 -22.55 4.42 -9.53
CA ASN A 54 -21.13 4.14 -9.47
C ASN A 54 -20.76 2.75 -8.96
N GLU A 55 -21.68 1.91 -8.48
CA GLU A 55 -21.34 0.63 -7.81
C GLU A 55 -20.54 -0.32 -8.72
N LYS A 56 -20.88 -0.37 -10.02
CA LYS A 56 -20.12 -1.19 -10.99
C LYS A 56 -18.72 -0.64 -11.25
N LEU A 57 -18.55 0.68 -11.19
CA LEU A 57 -17.26 1.34 -11.38
C LEU A 57 -16.39 1.21 -10.13
N GLU A 58 -16.99 1.31 -8.94
CA GLU A 58 -16.35 1.04 -7.65
C GLU A 58 -15.75 -0.37 -7.64
N HIS A 59 -16.57 -1.38 -7.95
CA HIS A 59 -16.12 -2.77 -7.98
C HIS A 59 -14.97 -3.02 -8.98
N LEU A 60 -15.06 -2.41 -10.18
CA LEU A 60 -13.98 -2.46 -11.16
C LEU A 60 -12.71 -1.74 -10.64
N GLY A 61 -12.90 -0.58 -10.02
CA GLY A 61 -11.86 0.26 -9.48
C GLY A 61 -11.07 -0.39 -8.35
N ASP A 62 -11.73 -1.09 -7.42
CA ASP A 62 -11.09 -1.86 -6.36
C ASP A 62 -10.13 -2.92 -6.95
N SER A 63 -10.58 -3.67 -7.95
CA SER A 63 -9.73 -4.68 -8.62
C SER A 63 -8.52 -4.03 -9.30
N VAL A 64 -8.72 -2.91 -9.99
CA VAL A 64 -7.65 -2.16 -10.67
C VAL A 64 -6.66 -1.56 -9.66
N LEU A 65 -7.16 -1.02 -8.55
CA LEU A 65 -6.36 -0.47 -7.45
C LEU A 65 -5.48 -1.56 -6.82
N ASN A 66 -6.06 -2.73 -6.51
CA ASN A 66 -5.33 -3.86 -5.96
C ASN A 66 -4.21 -4.34 -6.89
N LEU A 67 -4.46 -4.39 -8.20
CA LEU A 67 -3.44 -4.70 -9.19
C LEU A 67 -2.32 -3.65 -9.18
N ALA A 68 -2.67 -2.36 -9.30
CA ALA A 68 -1.69 -1.27 -9.33
C ALA A 68 -0.81 -1.23 -8.08
N VAL A 69 -1.38 -1.40 -6.89
CA VAL A 69 -0.61 -1.44 -5.64
C VAL A 69 0.27 -2.68 -5.56
N THR A 70 -0.22 -3.84 -6.02
CA THR A 70 0.59 -5.06 -6.05
C THR A 70 1.81 -4.89 -6.96
N THR A 71 1.62 -4.36 -8.17
CA THR A 71 2.71 -4.06 -9.11
C THR A 71 3.70 -3.04 -8.53
N LEU A 72 3.21 -1.97 -7.89
CA LEU A 72 4.06 -0.98 -7.22
C LEU A 72 4.94 -1.62 -6.13
N LEU A 73 4.39 -2.53 -5.32
CA LEU A 73 5.13 -3.20 -4.26
C LEU A 73 6.18 -4.17 -4.80
N GLU A 74 5.89 -4.87 -5.89
CA GLU A 74 6.87 -5.74 -6.57
C GLU A 74 8.05 -4.95 -7.13
N GLU A 75 7.78 -3.77 -7.71
CA GLU A 75 8.81 -2.86 -8.22
C GLU A 75 9.65 -2.25 -7.08
N MET A 76 9.02 -1.79 -6.00
CA MET A 76 9.71 -1.15 -4.88
C MET A 76 10.48 -2.13 -3.99
N TYR A 77 9.94 -3.33 -3.79
CA TYR A 77 10.43 -4.30 -2.82
C TYR A 77 10.44 -5.72 -3.39
N PRO A 78 11.28 -6.02 -4.40
CA PRO A 78 11.28 -7.32 -5.10
C PRO A 78 11.59 -8.52 -4.18
N GLY A 79 12.25 -8.29 -3.04
CA GLY A 79 12.53 -9.31 -2.04
C GLY A 79 11.42 -9.51 -0.99
N LEU A 80 10.31 -8.76 -1.05
CA LEU A 80 9.24 -8.84 -0.07
C LEU A 80 8.40 -10.10 -0.27
N LYS A 81 8.27 -10.90 0.79
CA LYS A 81 7.44 -12.12 0.76
C LYS A 81 5.95 -11.77 0.63
N VAL A 82 5.18 -12.65 0.00
CA VAL A 82 3.74 -12.51 -0.27
C VAL A 82 2.91 -12.14 0.98
N GLY A 83 3.19 -12.77 2.12
CA GLY A 83 2.47 -12.49 3.37
C GLY A 83 2.61 -11.03 3.84
N PRO A 84 3.83 -10.56 4.12
CA PRO A 84 4.10 -9.15 4.38
C PRO A 84 3.61 -8.21 3.27
N ALA A 85 3.82 -8.54 1.98
CA ALA A 85 3.33 -7.73 0.86
C ALA A 85 1.82 -7.53 0.90
N SER A 86 1.06 -8.59 1.18
CA SER A 86 -0.41 -8.51 1.34
C SER A 86 -0.80 -7.62 2.50
N LYS A 87 -0.06 -7.62 3.61
CA LYS A 87 -0.31 -6.72 4.75
C LYS A 87 -0.01 -5.26 4.39
N VAL A 88 1.08 -5.00 3.66
CA VAL A 88 1.41 -3.65 3.19
C VAL A 88 0.31 -3.14 2.25
N ARG A 89 -0.09 -3.94 1.25
CA ARG A 89 -1.20 -3.62 0.35
C ARG A 89 -2.48 -3.32 1.12
N ALA A 90 -2.87 -4.21 2.05
CA ALA A 90 -4.10 -4.05 2.83
C ALA A 90 -4.17 -2.72 3.59
N ARG A 91 -3.04 -2.20 4.09
CA ARG A 91 -3.02 -0.85 4.69
C ARG A 91 -3.22 0.25 3.65
N ILE A 92 -2.59 0.12 2.48
CA ILE A 92 -2.68 1.15 1.43
C ILE A 92 -4.09 1.23 0.87
N VAL A 93 -4.78 0.11 0.71
CA VAL A 93 -6.14 0.04 0.14
C VAL A 93 -7.24 0.06 1.21
N GLU A 94 -6.92 0.37 2.47
CA GLU A 94 -7.94 0.43 3.51
C GLU A 94 -8.88 1.64 3.32
N ASN A 95 -10.18 1.46 3.54
CA ASN A 95 -11.19 2.52 3.29
C ASN A 95 -10.85 3.84 4.00
N ALA A 96 -10.29 3.79 5.21
CA ALA A 96 -9.90 5.00 5.95
C ALA A 96 -8.83 5.82 5.21
N HIS A 97 -7.91 5.16 4.52
CA HIS A 97 -6.88 5.82 3.72
C HIS A 97 -7.44 6.32 2.39
N LEU A 98 -8.23 5.49 1.69
CA LEU A 98 -8.85 5.87 0.41
C LEU A 98 -9.81 7.06 0.59
N ALA A 99 -10.57 7.10 1.69
CA ALA A 99 -11.43 8.23 2.04
C ALA A 99 -10.64 9.53 2.19
N GLN A 100 -9.46 9.48 2.81
CA GLN A 100 -8.59 10.65 2.95
C GLN A 100 -8.08 11.14 1.59
N LEU A 101 -7.68 10.22 0.70
CA LEU A 101 -7.25 10.56 -0.65
C LEU A 101 -8.41 11.19 -1.45
N SER A 102 -9.60 10.61 -1.36
CA SER A 102 -10.82 11.13 -2.00
C SER A 102 -11.12 12.57 -1.60
N VAL A 103 -11.11 12.84 -0.29
CA VAL A 103 -11.35 14.18 0.26
C VAL A 103 -10.27 15.16 -0.16
N LYS A 104 -9.00 14.73 -0.21
CA LYS A 104 -7.89 15.57 -0.67
C LYS A 104 -7.99 15.99 -2.13
N TYR A 105 -8.56 15.14 -2.97
CA TYR A 105 -8.91 15.48 -4.36
C TYR A 105 -10.24 16.23 -4.48
N ALA A 106 -10.92 16.55 -3.37
CA ALA A 106 -12.24 17.18 -3.34
C ALA A 106 -13.33 16.41 -4.12
N LEU A 107 -13.18 15.09 -4.32
CA LEU A 107 -14.15 14.29 -5.06
C LEU A 107 -15.56 14.31 -4.45
N PRO A 108 -15.73 14.23 -3.11
CA PRO A 108 -17.07 14.20 -2.51
C PRO A 108 -17.94 15.43 -2.79
N GLU A 109 -17.34 16.56 -3.17
CA GLU A 109 -18.07 17.80 -3.52
C GLU A 109 -18.92 17.62 -4.79
N GLY A 110 -18.45 16.79 -5.73
CA GLY A 110 -19.14 16.47 -6.98
C GLY A 110 -20.19 15.37 -6.86
N LEU A 111 -20.33 14.73 -5.69
CA LEU A 111 -21.18 13.55 -5.53
C LEU A 111 -22.68 13.90 -5.63
N HIS A 112 -23.38 13.23 -6.54
CA HIS A 112 -24.84 13.20 -6.67
C HIS A 112 -25.42 12.14 -5.74
N VAL A 113 -26.30 12.58 -4.86
CA VAL A 113 -26.94 11.80 -3.79
C VAL A 113 -28.36 12.33 -3.60
N HIS A 114 -29.23 11.52 -2.99
CA HIS A 114 -30.57 12.00 -2.63
C HIS A 114 -30.50 13.26 -1.76
N THR A 115 -31.30 14.28 -2.10
CA THR A 115 -31.22 15.64 -1.52
C THR A 115 -31.28 15.66 0.00
N THR A 116 -32.14 14.84 0.60
CA THR A 116 -32.32 14.77 2.06
C THR A 116 -31.15 14.14 2.81
N GLN A 117 -30.30 13.39 2.12
CA GLN A 117 -29.15 12.67 2.71
C GLN A 117 -27.81 13.29 2.31
N ALA A 118 -27.83 14.40 1.55
CA ALA A 118 -26.64 14.90 0.88
C ALA A 118 -25.49 15.23 1.84
N MET A 119 -25.78 15.93 2.93
CA MET A 119 -24.76 16.28 3.92
C MET A 119 -24.21 15.05 4.67
N ALA A 120 -25.06 14.07 5.00
CA ALA A 120 -24.62 12.87 5.71
C ALA A 120 -23.73 11.99 4.83
N LEU A 121 -24.18 11.71 3.61
CA LEU A 121 -23.49 10.79 2.71
C LEU A 121 -22.16 11.36 2.21
N ARG A 122 -22.10 12.65 1.86
CA ARG A 122 -20.85 13.30 1.42
C ARG A 122 -19.75 13.32 2.49
N ASN A 123 -20.14 13.29 3.77
CA ASN A 123 -19.21 13.25 4.90
C ASN A 123 -18.95 11.83 5.42
N THR A 124 -19.52 10.79 4.78
CA THR A 124 -19.36 9.41 5.20
C THR A 124 -18.05 8.84 4.63
N PRO A 125 -17.10 8.39 5.47
CA PRO A 125 -15.79 7.93 4.99
C PRO A 125 -15.86 6.74 4.04
N SER A 126 -16.76 5.77 4.26
CA SER A 126 -16.90 4.64 3.33
C SER A 126 -17.31 5.12 1.94
N ILE A 127 -18.32 5.98 1.84
CA ILE A 127 -18.77 6.55 0.55
C ILE A 127 -17.65 7.34 -0.14
N ALA A 128 -16.82 8.05 0.62
CA ALA A 128 -15.67 8.74 0.05
C ALA A 128 -14.61 7.75 -0.51
N ALA A 129 -14.36 6.63 0.17
CA ALA A 129 -13.49 5.56 -0.32
C ALA A 129 -14.07 4.91 -1.58
N ASP A 130 -15.34 4.51 -1.54
CA ASP A 130 -16.07 3.91 -2.66
C ASP A 130 -16.07 4.84 -3.88
N LEU A 131 -16.20 6.17 -3.66
CA LEU A 131 -16.09 7.18 -4.73
C LEU A 131 -14.68 7.24 -5.34
N PHE A 132 -13.63 7.07 -4.53
CA PHE A 132 -12.26 7.04 -5.04
C PHE A 132 -12.02 5.81 -5.92
N GLU A 133 -12.51 4.66 -5.50
CA GLU A 133 -12.48 3.42 -6.30
C GLU A 133 -13.31 3.58 -7.58
N ALA A 134 -14.53 4.13 -7.49
CA ALA A 134 -15.33 4.43 -8.66
C ALA A 134 -14.63 5.37 -9.65
N TYR A 135 -13.89 6.36 -9.14
CA TYR A 135 -13.09 7.25 -9.97
C TYR A 135 -11.97 6.50 -10.70
N ILE A 136 -11.24 5.62 -10.00
CA ILE A 136 -10.25 4.72 -10.59
C ILE A 136 -10.90 3.87 -11.69
N GLY A 137 -12.07 3.28 -11.42
CA GLY A 137 -12.83 2.48 -12.40
C GLY A 137 -13.25 3.30 -13.62
N GLY A 138 -13.64 4.56 -13.43
CA GLY A 138 -13.95 5.50 -14.50
C GLY A 138 -12.75 5.81 -15.39
N VAL A 139 -11.61 6.18 -14.79
CA VAL A 139 -10.37 6.44 -15.53
C VAL A 139 -9.90 5.18 -16.28
N TYR A 140 -9.96 4.01 -15.64
CA TYR A 140 -9.64 2.74 -16.29
C TYR A 140 -10.55 2.45 -17.50
N THR A 141 -11.85 2.69 -17.37
CA THR A 141 -12.83 2.43 -18.43
C THR A 141 -12.57 3.31 -19.66
N GLU A 142 -12.18 4.57 -19.46
CA GLU A 142 -11.96 5.50 -20.57
C GLU A 142 -10.53 5.45 -21.14
N GLN A 143 -9.52 5.28 -20.28
CA GLN A 143 -8.11 5.54 -20.61
C GLN A 143 -7.20 4.31 -20.40
N GLY A 144 -7.73 3.22 -19.83
CA GLY A 144 -7.02 1.97 -19.63
C GLY A 144 -6.04 1.97 -18.45
N PHE A 145 -5.45 0.79 -18.20
CA PHE A 145 -4.63 0.55 -17.01
C PHE A 145 -3.35 1.39 -16.95
N ALA A 146 -2.71 1.67 -18.09
CA ALA A 146 -1.42 2.38 -18.10
C ALA A 146 -1.51 3.78 -17.47
N VAL A 147 -2.60 4.51 -17.75
CA VAL A 147 -2.84 5.85 -17.17
C VAL A 147 -3.11 5.75 -15.68
N VAL A 148 -3.95 4.80 -15.27
CA VAL A 148 -4.25 4.55 -13.85
C VAL A 148 -3.00 4.18 -13.07
N GLN A 149 -2.19 3.26 -13.62
CA GLN A 149 -0.94 2.82 -13.00
C GLN A 149 0.02 4.00 -12.80
N ALA A 150 0.26 4.81 -13.84
CA ALA A 150 1.16 5.96 -13.73
C ALA A 150 0.70 6.97 -12.66
N TRP A 151 -0.59 7.28 -12.63
CA TRP A 151 -1.17 8.18 -11.62
C TRP A 151 -1.07 7.60 -10.20
N LEU A 152 -1.50 6.35 -10.00
CA LEU A 152 -1.47 5.69 -8.70
C LEU A 152 -0.04 5.43 -8.21
N GLN A 153 0.91 5.14 -9.09
CA GLN A 153 2.33 5.02 -8.71
C GLN A 153 2.85 6.36 -8.19
N ALA A 154 2.61 7.47 -8.89
CA ALA A 154 3.02 8.79 -8.44
C ALA A 154 2.38 9.16 -7.09
N LEU A 155 1.10 8.81 -6.90
CA LEU A 155 0.35 9.11 -5.68
C LEU A 155 0.80 8.24 -4.50
N LEU A 156 0.85 6.92 -4.68
CA LEU A 156 0.92 5.95 -3.59
C LEU A 156 2.34 5.55 -3.19
N ARG A 157 3.37 5.89 -3.97
CA ARG A 157 4.77 5.56 -3.64
C ARG A 157 5.21 6.01 -2.24
N PRO A 158 4.96 7.26 -1.77
CA PRO A 158 5.30 7.65 -0.40
C PRO A 158 4.46 6.91 0.66
N HIS A 159 3.21 6.57 0.34
CA HIS A 159 2.32 5.80 1.22
C HIS A 159 2.77 4.35 1.35
N ALA A 160 3.23 3.76 0.25
CA ALA A 160 3.77 2.41 0.20
C ALA A 160 5.05 2.29 1.04
N ALA A 161 5.92 3.29 1.00
CA ALA A 161 7.11 3.35 1.86
C ALA A 161 6.74 3.38 3.35
N ALA A 162 5.81 4.26 3.73
CA ALA A 162 5.36 4.36 5.12
C ALA A 162 4.67 3.07 5.60
N ALA A 163 3.81 2.46 4.78
CA ALA A 163 3.15 1.19 5.09
C ALA A 163 4.17 0.05 5.19
N TYR A 164 5.16 0.01 4.30
CA TYR A 164 6.24 -0.96 4.33
C TYR A 164 7.02 -0.88 5.64
N ASP A 165 7.48 0.31 6.03
CA ASP A 165 8.24 0.51 7.27
C ASP A 165 7.41 0.13 8.50
N HIS A 166 6.13 0.47 8.50
CA HIS A 166 5.23 0.08 9.58
C HIS A 166 5.11 -1.45 9.73
N ILE A 167 4.89 -2.17 8.62
CA ILE A 167 4.82 -3.64 8.64
C ILE A 167 6.19 -4.24 9.00
N ARG A 168 7.27 -3.66 8.51
CA ARG A 168 8.65 -4.07 8.82
C ARG A 168 8.95 -3.96 10.32
N ALA A 169 8.53 -2.87 10.96
CA ALA A 169 8.65 -2.68 12.40
C ALA A 169 7.85 -3.73 13.21
N GLN A 170 6.67 -4.13 12.74
CA GLN A 170 5.91 -5.24 13.36
C GLN A 170 6.65 -6.59 13.30
N HIS A 171 7.60 -6.73 12.38
CA HIS A 171 8.48 -7.89 12.27
C HIS A 171 9.81 -7.72 13.03
N GLY A 172 9.96 -6.66 13.84
CA GLY A 172 11.17 -6.40 14.64
C GLY A 172 12.36 -5.88 13.84
N LEU A 173 12.13 -5.36 12.63
CA LEU A 173 13.16 -4.84 11.74
C LEU A 173 13.16 -3.31 11.71
N SER A 174 14.33 -2.69 11.66
CA SER A 174 14.47 -1.23 11.49
C SER A 174 13.90 -0.76 10.13
N PRO A 175 13.48 0.52 10.01
CA PRO A 175 13.02 1.10 8.74
C PRO A 175 14.00 0.88 7.58
N ALA A 176 13.49 0.88 6.35
CA ALA A 176 14.34 0.78 5.17
C ALA A 176 15.32 1.97 5.11
N GLY A 177 16.62 1.71 4.96
CA GLY A 177 17.64 2.74 4.77
C GLY A 177 18.15 3.42 6.05
N SER A 178 17.65 3.08 7.24
CA SER A 178 18.36 3.44 8.47
C SER A 178 19.69 2.68 8.50
N ALA A 179 20.81 3.39 8.64
CA ALA A 179 22.11 2.77 8.88
C ALA A 179 21.96 1.75 10.03
N PRO A 180 22.65 0.60 9.97
CA PRO A 180 22.63 -0.33 11.09
C PRO A 180 23.03 0.46 12.33
N SER A 181 22.07 0.71 13.22
CA SER A 181 22.41 1.25 14.53
C SER A 181 23.30 0.20 15.16
N THR A 182 24.56 0.55 15.42
CA THR A 182 25.43 -0.21 16.33
C THR A 182 24.54 -0.65 17.49
N PRO A 183 24.45 -1.96 17.82
CA PRO A 183 23.58 -2.40 18.89
C PRO A 183 23.99 -1.66 20.17
N GLN A 184 23.24 -0.61 20.51
CA GLN A 184 23.37 0.07 21.78
C GLN A 184 22.95 -0.96 22.82
N GLY A 185 23.89 -1.25 23.72
CA GLY A 185 23.89 -2.34 24.69
C GLY A 185 22.52 -2.95 24.96
N LEU A 186 22.40 -4.25 24.66
CA LEU A 186 21.32 -5.09 25.17
C LEU A 186 21.22 -4.89 26.69
N GLY A 187 20.24 -4.11 27.11
CA GLY A 187 19.71 -4.17 28.47
C GLY A 187 19.11 -5.57 28.71
N PRO A 188 19.10 -6.05 29.95
CA PRO A 188 18.76 -7.43 30.26
C PRO A 188 17.25 -7.64 30.24
N THR A 189 16.66 -7.79 29.06
CA THR A 189 15.26 -8.28 28.92
C THR A 189 15.15 -9.20 27.72
N ASP A 190 15.72 -10.40 27.87
CA ASP A 190 15.07 -11.69 27.61
C ASP A 190 16.16 -12.77 27.59
N GLY A 191 16.00 -13.76 28.48
CA GLY A 191 17.01 -14.77 28.83
C GLY A 191 17.28 -15.80 27.74
N GLY A 192 17.79 -15.35 26.60
CA GLY A 192 18.31 -16.20 25.53
C GLY A 192 19.83 -16.34 25.56
N HIS A 193 20.36 -17.40 24.93
CA HIS A 193 21.80 -17.68 24.83
C HIS A 193 22.64 -16.50 24.30
N LEU A 194 22.04 -15.62 23.49
CA LEU A 194 22.69 -14.41 22.95
C LEU A 194 22.94 -13.35 24.04
N ALA A 195 22.07 -13.22 25.03
CA ALA A 195 22.27 -12.30 26.16
C ALA A 195 23.45 -12.76 27.03
N PHE A 196 23.54 -14.07 27.29
CA PHE A 196 24.64 -14.67 28.06
C PHE A 196 25.98 -14.52 27.33
N PHE A 197 25.98 -14.72 26.01
CA PHE A 197 27.15 -14.52 25.17
C PHE A 197 27.67 -13.08 25.21
N ASN A 198 26.78 -12.09 25.07
CA ASN A 198 27.17 -10.68 25.14
C ASN A 198 27.62 -10.24 26.54
N GLN A 199 27.02 -10.79 27.59
CA GLN A 199 27.47 -10.56 28.98
C GLN A 199 28.88 -11.10 29.23
N GLN A 200 29.18 -12.32 28.75
CA GLN A 200 30.51 -12.93 28.85
C GLN A 200 31.59 -12.09 28.13
N LEU A 201 31.27 -11.54 26.95
CA LEU A 201 32.18 -10.69 26.20
C LEU A 201 32.51 -9.39 26.94
N GLN A 202 31.51 -8.75 27.56
CA GLN A 202 31.71 -7.54 28.37
C GLN A 202 32.58 -7.81 29.60
N VAL A 203 32.30 -8.87 30.36
CA VAL A 203 33.10 -9.26 31.54
C VAL A 203 34.55 -9.57 31.16
N ALA A 204 34.76 -10.16 29.98
CA ALA A 204 36.09 -10.50 29.48
C ALA A 204 36.83 -9.32 28.82
N HIS A 205 36.25 -8.12 28.76
CA HIS A 205 36.76 -6.97 27.98
C HIS A 205 37.10 -7.34 26.52
N ARG A 206 36.29 -8.22 25.91
CA ARG A 206 36.46 -8.65 24.51
C ARG A 206 35.43 -7.95 23.64
N HIS A 207 35.83 -7.57 22.44
CA HIS A 207 34.93 -6.97 21.47
C HIS A 207 34.66 -7.96 20.32
N VAL A 208 33.44 -7.92 19.78
CA VAL A 208 33.13 -8.60 18.51
C VAL A 208 33.53 -7.65 17.39
N GLU A 209 34.38 -8.13 16.50
CA GLU A 209 34.67 -7.49 15.22
C GLU A 209 33.89 -8.25 14.15
N TRP A 210 32.96 -7.57 13.49
CA TRP A 210 32.32 -8.11 12.30
C TRP A 210 33.28 -7.93 11.14
N ARG A 211 33.84 -9.03 10.65
CA ARG A 211 34.57 -9.02 9.38
C ARG A 211 33.59 -9.31 8.27
N ASP A 212 33.62 -8.51 7.21
CA ASP A 212 33.07 -8.90 5.92
C ASP A 212 33.87 -10.09 5.43
N LEU A 213 33.37 -11.29 5.73
CA LEU A 213 33.99 -12.54 5.31
C LEU A 213 33.23 -13.02 4.08
N ASP A 214 33.96 -13.24 3.00
CA ASP A 214 33.41 -13.92 1.85
C ASP A 214 33.06 -15.35 2.26
N ILE A 215 31.90 -15.84 1.82
CA ILE A 215 31.37 -17.17 2.15
C ILE A 215 32.34 -18.31 1.80
N VAL A 216 33.34 -18.04 0.95
CA VAL A 216 34.40 -18.96 0.54
C VAL A 216 35.39 -19.28 1.66
N ASP A 217 35.53 -18.41 2.65
CA ASP A 217 36.51 -18.56 3.74
C ASP A 217 36.11 -19.60 4.79
N TRP A 218 34.84 -20.02 4.81
CA TRP A 218 34.31 -20.93 5.84
C TRP A 218 33.88 -22.30 5.30
N VAL A 219 34.07 -22.53 4.00
CA VAL A 219 33.59 -23.74 3.34
C VAL A 219 34.76 -24.72 3.14
N PRO A 220 34.59 -26.02 3.51
CA PRO A 220 35.62 -27.03 3.27
C PRO A 220 36.10 -27.00 1.83
N SER A 221 37.38 -27.30 1.58
CA SER A 221 38.02 -27.15 0.27
C SER A 221 37.23 -27.79 -0.89
N GLY A 222 36.51 -28.88 -0.65
CA GLY A 222 35.63 -29.54 -1.64
C GLY A 222 34.31 -28.82 -1.99
N MET A 223 33.96 -27.71 -1.33
CA MET A 223 32.73 -26.95 -1.58
C MET A 223 32.99 -25.48 -1.97
N ARG A 224 34.25 -25.08 -2.17
CA ARG A 224 34.60 -23.71 -2.58
C ARG A 224 33.95 -23.28 -3.89
N ASP A 225 33.87 -24.18 -4.86
CA ASP A 225 33.26 -23.91 -6.18
C ASP A 225 31.73 -23.66 -6.09
N TRP A 226 31.06 -24.28 -5.11
CA TRP A 226 29.65 -23.99 -4.77
C TRP A 226 29.49 -22.63 -4.10
N ALA A 227 30.41 -22.29 -3.20
CA ALA A 227 30.43 -21.03 -2.46
C ALA A 227 30.67 -19.83 -3.40
N GLU A 228 31.61 -19.95 -4.33
CA GLU A 228 31.92 -18.93 -5.34
C GLU A 228 30.76 -18.68 -6.30
N LYS A 229 30.08 -19.73 -6.77
CA LYS A 229 28.88 -19.62 -7.64
C LYS A 229 27.70 -18.93 -6.97
N ARG A 230 27.59 -19.01 -5.64
CA ARG A 230 26.56 -18.28 -4.88
C ARG A 230 26.95 -16.84 -4.60
N ALA A 231 28.21 -16.57 -4.31
CA ALA A 231 28.70 -15.20 -4.11
C ALA A 231 28.54 -14.35 -5.38
N THR A 232 28.70 -14.93 -6.57
CA THR A 232 28.50 -14.23 -7.85
C THR A 232 27.02 -13.94 -8.18
N ARG A 233 26.08 -14.76 -7.69
CA ARG A 233 24.63 -14.57 -7.92
C ARG A 233 23.99 -13.49 -7.05
N ALA A 234 24.68 -12.98 -6.04
CA ALA A 234 24.19 -11.90 -5.16
C ALA A 234 24.61 -10.50 -5.64
N ARG A 235 25.35 -10.38 -6.74
CA ARG A 235 25.86 -9.11 -7.30
C ARG A 235 25.18 -8.67 -8.62
N TYR A 236 24.08 -9.31 -9.01
CA TYR A 236 23.22 -8.93 -10.14
C TYR A 236 21.77 -8.84 -9.71
#